data_AF-A0A8I6RJ72-F1
#
_entry.id   AF-A0A8I6RJ72-F1
#
_cell.length_a   1.000
_cell.length_b   1.000
_cell.length_c   1.000
_cell.angle_alpha   90.00
_cell.angle_beta   90.00
_cell.angle_gamma   90.00
#
_symmetry.space_group_name_H-M   'P 1'
#
loop_
_entity.id
_entity.type
_entity.pdbx_description
1 polymer ?
#
loop_
_entity_poly.entity_id
_entity_poly.type
_entity_poly.pdbx_seq_one_letter_code
_entity_poly.pdbx_strand_id
1 'polypeptide(L)'
;MEFSDKITVHLVYSDVKKVAYSIASLLHHLAHSSLGSLAVTDLKRQQFVLVDGQLKLADVDDLGISEPTCTYHTDCTPPRDEFNIIDPEPVFCVGGRCEGHNERSNILRAGIDFVPHVLPLSAPASLEPHIRQIVEAYQGLHHWDSNRILEATRALITSS
;
A
#
# COMPACT_ATOMS: atom_id res chain seq x y z
N MET A 1 3.59 -28.77 -12.39
CA MET A 1 4.16 -28.33 -11.10
C MET A 1 3.31 -27.16 -10.65
N GLU A 2 2.24 -27.46 -9.92
CA GLU A 2 1.29 -26.45 -9.41
C GLU A 2 1.97 -25.67 -8.27
N PHE A 3 2.12 -24.36 -8.44
CA PHE A 3 2.37 -23.45 -7.33
C PHE A 3 1.03 -23.22 -6.61
N SER A 4 0.64 -24.20 -5.80
CA SER A 4 -0.52 -24.11 -4.91
C SER A 4 -0.21 -23.11 -3.78
N ASP A 5 -1.10 -22.12 -3.64
CA ASP A 5 -1.44 -21.32 -2.47
C ASP A 5 -0.29 -20.94 -1.51
N LYS A 6 0.44 -19.88 -1.84
CA LYS A 6 1.30 -19.18 -0.87
C LYS A 6 0.53 -18.00 -0.29
N ILE A 7 0.36 -18.03 1.03
CA ILE A 7 -0.45 -17.14 1.89
C ILE A 7 -1.91 -17.59 2.05
N THR A 8 -2.09 -18.87 2.38
CA THR A 8 -3.11 -19.27 3.37
C THR A 8 -2.37 -19.69 4.65
N VAL A 9 -1.50 -18.81 5.15
CA VAL A 9 -0.95 -18.97 6.50
C VAL A 9 -2.00 -18.43 7.45
N HIS A 10 -2.51 -19.26 8.36
CA HIS A 10 -3.28 -18.78 9.50
C HIS A 10 -2.35 -17.95 10.39
N LEU A 11 -2.17 -16.68 10.03
CA LEU A 11 -1.41 -15.73 10.82
C LEU A 11 -2.19 -15.43 12.09
N VAL A 12 -1.52 -15.53 13.24
CA VAL A 12 -2.07 -14.99 14.48
C VAL A 12 -2.06 -13.46 14.40
N TYR A 13 -2.93 -12.81 15.18
CA TYR A 13 -3.11 -11.35 15.11
C TYR A 13 -1.79 -10.58 15.30
N SER A 14 -0.85 -11.07 16.12
CA SER A 14 0.48 -10.46 16.27
C SER A 14 1.29 -10.41 14.97
N ASP A 15 1.16 -11.44 14.12
CA ASP A 15 1.89 -11.50 12.85
C ASP A 15 1.16 -10.69 11.77
N VAL A 16 -0.17 -10.63 11.81
CA VAL A 16 -0.97 -9.71 10.98
C VAL A 16 -0.50 -8.27 11.17
N LYS A 17 -0.30 -7.83 12.42
CA LYS A 17 0.20 -6.47 12.72
C LYS A 17 1.60 -6.22 12.11
N LYS A 18 2.49 -7.21 12.16
CA LYS A 18 3.84 -7.09 11.57
C LYS A 18 3.79 -7.05 10.04
N VAL A 19 2.93 -7.86 9.42
CA VAL A 19 2.73 -7.85 7.97
C VAL A 19 2.16 -6.51 7.51
N ALA A 20 1.12 -6.01 8.18
CA ALA A 20 0.56 -4.69 7.90
C ALA A 20 1.62 -3.59 8.01
N TYR A 21 2.42 -3.61 9.10
CA TYR A 21 3.51 -2.65 9.28
C TYR A 21 4.59 -2.77 8.20
N SER A 22 4.92 -3.98 7.76
CA SER A 22 5.90 -4.21 6.68
C SER A 22 5.42 -3.61 5.36
N ILE A 23 4.13 -3.74 5.03
CA ILE A 23 3.54 -3.15 3.83
C ILE A 23 3.58 -1.62 3.92
N ALA A 24 3.13 -1.03 5.03
CA ALA A 24 3.17 0.41 5.22
C ALA A 24 4.60 0.97 5.14
N SER A 25 5.58 0.26 5.73
CA SER A 25 6.98 0.63 5.66
C SER A 25 7.55 0.55 4.24
N LEU A 26 7.15 -0.45 3.45
CA LEU A 26 7.54 -0.55 2.05
C LEU A 26 6.97 0.61 1.23
N LEU A 27 5.68 0.90 1.37
CA LEU A 27 5.04 2.02 0.66
C LEU A 27 5.72 3.35 0.97
N HIS A 28 6.06 3.58 2.24
CA HIS A 28 6.81 4.76 2.65
C HIS A 28 8.20 4.81 2.02
N HIS A 29 8.92 3.68 1.99
CA HIS A 29 10.22 3.58 1.35
C HIS A 29 10.16 3.85 -0.16
N LEU A 30 9.14 3.33 -0.85
CA LEU A 30 8.95 3.55 -2.29
C LEU A 30 8.69 5.04 -2.59
N ALA A 31 7.86 5.71 -1.80
CA ALA A 31 7.58 7.13 -1.95
C ALA A 31 8.80 8.04 -1.68
N HIS A 32 9.67 7.63 -0.75
CA HIS A 32 10.81 8.44 -0.27
C HIS A 32 12.19 7.84 -0.63
N SER A 33 12.25 7.03 -1.69
CA SER A 33 13.48 6.38 -2.12
C SER A 33 14.52 7.42 -2.56
N SER A 34 15.80 7.13 -2.31
CA SER A 34 16.92 7.93 -2.79
C SER A 34 17.02 8.02 -4.32
N LEU A 35 16.33 7.13 -5.05
CA LEU A 35 16.23 7.15 -6.51
C LEU A 35 15.07 8.03 -7.01
N GLY A 36 14.33 8.67 -6.11
CA GLY A 36 13.05 9.32 -6.37
C GLY A 36 11.87 8.40 -6.12
N SER A 37 10.66 8.95 -6.16
CA SER A 37 9.40 8.23 -5.94
C SER A 37 9.27 7.04 -6.91
N LEU A 38 9.06 5.84 -6.37
CA LEU A 38 9.02 4.59 -7.12
C LEU A 38 7.59 4.09 -7.30
N ALA A 39 7.23 3.63 -8.50
CA ALA A 39 5.99 2.90 -8.75
C ALA A 39 6.27 1.40 -8.82
N VAL A 40 5.37 0.58 -8.27
CA VAL A 40 5.35 -0.87 -8.48
C VAL A 40 4.15 -1.19 -9.34
N THR A 41 4.37 -1.57 -10.60
CA THR A 41 3.26 -1.75 -11.57
C THR A 41 2.42 -2.99 -11.33
N ASP A 42 2.99 -4.04 -10.76
CA ASP A 42 2.28 -5.30 -10.48
C ASP A 42 2.29 -5.71 -9.00
N LEU A 43 2.06 -4.74 -8.08
CA LEU A 43 2.16 -4.95 -6.64
C LEU A 43 1.13 -5.98 -6.10
N LYS A 44 1.48 -7.26 -6.19
CA LYS A 44 0.64 -8.40 -5.81
C LYS A 44 1.26 -9.22 -4.70
N ARG A 45 0.42 -9.89 -3.91
CA ARG A 45 0.89 -10.75 -2.80
C ARG A 45 1.90 -11.84 -3.23
N GLN A 46 1.80 -12.36 -4.46
CA GLN A 46 2.70 -13.40 -4.97
C GLN A 46 4.15 -12.93 -5.14
N GLN A 47 4.40 -11.63 -5.26
CA GLN A 47 5.73 -11.03 -5.39
C GLN A 47 6.47 -10.89 -4.04
N PHE A 48 5.86 -11.37 -2.96
CA PHE A 48 6.39 -11.20 -1.61
C PHE A 48 6.78 -12.51 -0.95
N VAL A 49 7.75 -12.42 -0.06
CA VAL A 49 8.15 -13.49 0.84
C VAL A 49 7.99 -13.04 2.29
N LEU A 50 7.62 -13.99 3.16
CA LEU A 50 7.55 -13.77 4.60
C LEU A 50 8.86 -14.29 5.22
N VAL A 51 9.61 -13.40 5.85
CA VAL A 51 10.87 -13.73 6.56
C VAL A 51 10.75 -13.19 7.98
N ASP A 52 10.77 -14.08 8.97
CA ASP A 52 10.66 -13.74 10.40
C ASP A 52 9.41 -12.88 10.74
N GLY A 53 8.30 -13.13 10.06
CA GLY A 53 7.04 -12.38 10.24
C GLY A 53 7.03 -10.99 9.58
N GLN A 54 8.07 -10.65 8.82
CA GLN A 54 8.13 -9.43 8.02
C GLN A 54 7.93 -9.75 6.55
N LEU A 55 7.10 -8.94 5.90
CA LEU A 55 6.85 -9.05 4.47
C LEU A 55 7.96 -8.34 3.71
N LYS A 56 8.57 -9.00 2.72
CA LYS A 56 9.62 -8.43 1.87
C LYS A 56 9.25 -8.62 0.41
N LEU A 57 9.41 -7.56 -0.38
CA LEU A 57 9.26 -7.61 -1.83
C LEU A 57 10.42 -8.43 -2.41
N ALA A 58 10.09 -9.54 -3.08
CA ALA A 58 11.05 -10.42 -3.71
C ALA A 58 11.25 -10.11 -5.20
N ASP A 59 10.21 -9.55 -5.83
CA ASP A 59 10.21 -9.20 -7.24
C ASP A 59 10.29 -7.68 -7.44
N VAL A 60 11.28 -7.22 -8.20
CA VAL A 60 11.62 -5.78 -8.33
C VAL A 60 11.85 -5.36 -9.79
N ASP A 61 11.51 -6.21 -10.75
CA ASP A 61 11.62 -5.92 -12.18
C ASP A 61 10.52 -4.94 -12.66
N ASP A 62 9.38 -4.90 -11.98
CA ASP A 62 8.25 -4.00 -12.22
C ASP A 62 8.37 -2.62 -11.54
N LEU A 63 9.59 -2.18 -11.22
CA LEU A 63 9.84 -0.88 -10.61
C LEU A 63 10.00 0.24 -11.65
N GLY A 64 9.09 1.21 -11.60
CA GLY A 64 9.21 2.48 -12.30
C GLY A 64 9.90 3.53 -11.42
N ILE A 65 10.86 4.26 -11.99
CA ILE A 65 11.57 5.34 -11.29
C ILE A 65 11.00 6.70 -11.68
N SER A 66 10.79 7.56 -10.68
CA SER A 66 10.25 8.91 -10.78
C SER A 66 8.77 9.01 -11.12
N GLU A 67 8.19 10.17 -10.82
CA GLU A 67 6.79 10.47 -11.14
C GLU A 67 6.56 10.57 -12.65
N PRO A 68 5.36 10.18 -13.15
CA PRO A 68 4.97 10.35 -14.53
C PRO A 68 5.07 11.82 -14.98
N THR A 69 5.39 12.03 -16.26
CA THR A 69 5.36 13.35 -16.87
C THR A 69 3.92 13.77 -17.18
N CYS A 70 3.63 15.07 -17.08
CA CYS A 70 2.31 15.62 -17.36
C CYS A 70 2.39 17.00 -18.01
N THR A 71 1.31 17.37 -18.69
CA THR A 71 1.05 18.73 -19.16
C THR A 71 -0.11 19.34 -18.37
N TYR A 72 -1.10 18.53 -18.01
CA TYR A 72 -2.32 18.94 -17.31
C TYR A 72 -2.53 18.12 -16.03
N HIS A 73 -3.25 18.67 -15.06
CA HIS A 73 -3.59 17.92 -13.83
C HIS A 73 -4.41 16.65 -14.11
N THR A 74 -5.18 16.63 -15.21
CA THR A 74 -5.94 15.44 -15.63
C THR A 74 -5.05 14.26 -16.04
N ASP A 75 -3.81 14.52 -16.45
CA ASP A 75 -2.84 13.47 -16.84
C ASP A 75 -2.39 12.65 -15.61
N CYS A 76 -2.61 13.19 -14.41
CA CYS A 76 -2.16 12.61 -13.15
C CYS A 76 -3.25 11.85 -12.40
N THR A 77 -4.47 11.76 -12.93
CA THR A 77 -5.55 11.04 -12.25
C THR A 77 -5.36 9.53 -12.46
N PRO A 78 -5.21 8.72 -11.40
CA PRO A 78 -5.11 7.26 -11.56
C PRO A 78 -6.36 6.68 -12.27
N PRO A 79 -6.23 5.61 -13.06
CA PRO A 79 -7.34 5.05 -13.81
C PRO A 79 -8.45 4.56 -12.86
N ARG A 80 -9.65 5.15 -12.95
CA ARG A 80 -10.80 4.79 -12.10
C ARG A 80 -11.12 3.29 -12.16
N ASP A 81 -11.04 2.70 -13.35
CA ASP A 81 -11.38 1.30 -13.60
C ASP A 81 -10.37 0.32 -13.01
N GLU A 82 -9.10 0.72 -12.86
CA GLU A 82 -8.05 -0.10 -12.26
C GLU A 82 -8.28 -0.25 -10.74
N PHE A 83 -8.78 0.81 -10.10
CA PHE A 83 -8.82 0.90 -8.64
C PHE A 83 -10.23 0.93 -8.03
N ASN A 84 -11.29 0.90 -8.85
CA ASN A 84 -12.69 1.06 -8.42
C ASN A 84 -12.92 2.30 -7.53
N ILE A 85 -12.22 3.41 -7.81
CA ILE A 85 -12.31 4.63 -7.01
C ILE A 85 -13.47 5.49 -7.51
N ILE A 86 -14.43 5.74 -6.63
CA ILE A 86 -15.62 6.55 -6.93
C ILE A 86 -15.25 8.03 -7.11
N ASP A 87 -14.26 8.52 -6.36
CA ASP A 87 -13.76 9.90 -6.44
C ASP A 87 -12.23 9.94 -6.25
N PRO A 88 -11.43 9.80 -7.33
CA PRO A 88 -9.99 9.88 -7.24
C PRO A 88 -9.60 11.32 -6.93
N GLU A 89 -8.92 11.50 -5.79
CA GLU A 89 -8.31 12.78 -5.47
C GLU A 89 -7.39 13.25 -6.61
N PRO A 90 -7.42 14.54 -6.96
CA PRO A 90 -6.54 15.07 -7.99
C PRO A 90 -5.10 15.04 -7.50
N VAL A 91 -4.27 14.24 -8.18
CA VAL A 91 -2.83 14.45 -8.15
C VAL A 91 -2.52 15.60 -9.11
N PHE A 92 -1.69 16.55 -8.68
CA PHE A 92 -1.44 17.75 -9.49
C PHE A 92 -0.18 17.61 -10.34
N CYS A 93 -0.29 18.01 -11.60
CA CYS A 93 0.86 18.34 -12.42
C CYS A 93 1.62 19.56 -11.88
N VAL A 94 2.83 19.33 -11.35
CA VAL A 94 3.73 20.37 -10.82
C VAL A 94 5.07 20.24 -11.53
N GLY A 95 5.53 21.31 -12.18
CA GLY A 95 6.81 21.29 -12.91
C GLY A 95 6.91 20.22 -14.01
N GLY A 96 5.77 19.83 -14.60
CA GLY A 96 5.70 18.78 -15.63
C GLY A 96 5.74 17.36 -15.08
N ARG A 97 5.52 17.16 -13.77
CA ARG A 97 5.47 15.87 -13.09
C ARG A 97 4.19 15.71 -12.27
N CYS A 98 3.66 14.50 -12.19
CA CYS A 98 2.54 14.18 -11.31
C CYS A 98 3.01 13.91 -9.89
N GLU A 99 3.21 14.96 -9.10
CA GLU A 99 3.79 14.85 -7.76
C GLU A 99 2.89 14.04 -6.82
N GLY A 100 3.38 12.88 -6.34
CA GLY A 100 2.63 11.98 -5.46
C GLY A 100 1.81 10.91 -6.20
N HIS A 101 1.88 10.82 -7.53
CA HIS A 101 1.15 9.81 -8.30
C HIS A 101 1.58 8.40 -7.93
N ASN A 102 2.89 8.13 -7.91
CA ASN A 102 3.42 6.80 -7.63
C ASN A 102 3.06 6.33 -6.21
N GLU A 103 3.18 7.20 -5.21
CA GLU A 103 2.76 6.90 -3.84
C GLU A 103 1.27 6.52 -3.80
N ARG A 104 0.42 7.34 -4.42
CA ARG A 104 -1.03 7.11 -4.49
C ARG A 104 -1.36 5.78 -5.16
N SER A 105 -0.77 5.50 -6.32
CA SER A 105 -0.98 4.25 -7.05
C SER A 105 -0.55 3.03 -6.23
N ASN A 106 0.61 3.10 -5.58
CA ASN A 106 1.10 1.99 -4.75
C ASN A 106 0.19 1.72 -3.55
N ILE A 107 -0.30 2.77 -2.87
CA ILE A 107 -1.26 2.63 -1.76
C ILE A 107 -2.52 1.92 -2.24
N LEU A 108 -3.08 2.35 -3.37
CA LEU A 108 -4.30 1.78 -3.92
C LEU A 108 -4.13 0.31 -4.34
N ARG A 109 -3.03 -0.03 -5.03
CA ARG A 109 -2.69 -1.42 -5.36
C ARG A 109 -2.56 -2.26 -4.11
N ALA A 110 -1.85 -1.77 -3.10
CA ALA A 110 -1.72 -2.47 -1.83
C ALA A 110 -3.08 -2.67 -1.15
N GLY A 111 -3.98 -1.70 -1.28
CA GLY A 111 -5.37 -1.80 -0.82
C GLY A 111 -6.15 -2.95 -1.47
N ILE A 112 -5.98 -3.14 -2.78
CA ILE A 112 -6.64 -4.22 -3.52
C ILE A 112 -6.07 -5.58 -3.14
N ASP A 113 -4.73 -5.70 -3.12
CA ASP A 113 -4.07 -7.00 -3.00
C ASP A 113 -3.87 -7.48 -1.56
N PHE A 114 -3.65 -6.58 -0.60
CA PHE A 114 -3.30 -6.96 0.76
C PHE A 114 -4.44 -6.81 1.77
N VAL A 115 -5.20 -5.71 1.70
CA VAL A 115 -6.17 -5.40 2.76
C VAL A 115 -7.20 -6.50 2.98
N PRO A 116 -7.85 -7.09 1.96
CA PRO A 116 -8.83 -8.16 2.15
C PRO A 116 -8.27 -9.41 2.85
N HIS A 117 -6.95 -9.58 2.84
CA HIS A 117 -6.28 -10.80 3.28
C HIS A 117 -5.47 -10.61 4.57
N VAL A 118 -5.16 -9.38 4.96
CA VAL A 118 -4.30 -9.08 6.11
C VAL A 118 -5.12 -8.46 7.24
N LEU A 119 -5.83 -7.36 7.00
CA LEU A 119 -6.43 -6.55 8.07
C LEU A 119 -7.75 -7.06 8.69
N PRO A 120 -8.66 -7.75 7.99
CA PRO A 120 -9.91 -8.21 8.60
C PRO A 120 -9.75 -9.50 9.43
N LEU A 121 -8.53 -10.03 9.59
CA LEU A 121 -8.29 -11.26 10.33
C LEU A 121 -8.12 -10.97 11.83
N SER A 122 -9.10 -11.42 12.62
CA SER A 122 -8.93 -11.73 14.04
C SER A 122 -8.58 -10.56 14.97
N ALA A 123 -8.93 -9.33 14.61
CA ALA A 123 -8.68 -8.16 15.44
C ALA A 123 -9.55 -8.11 16.72
N PRO A 124 -9.00 -7.67 17.86
CA PRO A 124 -9.80 -7.34 19.04
C PRO A 124 -10.80 -6.21 18.73
N ALA A 125 -12.02 -6.31 19.27
CA ALA A 125 -13.07 -5.32 19.06
C ALA A 125 -12.67 -3.89 19.47
N SER A 126 -11.72 -3.73 20.40
CA SER A 126 -11.19 -2.43 20.82
C SER A 126 -10.37 -1.73 19.74
N LEU A 127 -9.81 -2.46 18.77
CA LEU A 127 -8.97 -1.93 17.69
C LEU A 127 -9.72 -1.74 16.38
N GLU A 128 -10.97 -2.21 16.28
CA GLU A 128 -11.84 -2.07 15.11
C GLU A 128 -11.90 -0.65 14.53
N PRO A 129 -12.07 0.43 15.32
CA PRO A 129 -12.09 1.79 14.77
C PRO A 129 -10.76 2.20 14.12
N HIS A 130 -9.64 1.75 14.68
CA HIS A 130 -8.31 2.09 14.18
C HIS A 130 -7.97 1.32 12.91
N ILE A 131 -8.32 0.03 12.87
CA ILE A 131 -8.18 -0.81 11.67
C ILE A 131 -9.05 -0.27 10.55
N ARG A 132 -10.28 0.16 10.84
CA ARG A 132 -11.16 0.78 9.85
C ARG A 132 -10.52 2.01 9.20
N GLN A 133 -9.92 2.91 9.97
CA GLN A 133 -9.23 4.08 9.42
C GLN A 133 -8.08 3.70 8.48
N ILE A 134 -7.32 2.66 8.81
CA ILE A 134 -6.24 2.16 7.96
C ILE A 134 -6.82 1.53 6.68
N VAL A 135 -7.89 0.73 6.79
CA VAL A 135 -8.59 0.16 5.63
C VAL A 135 -9.12 1.25 4.70
N GLU A 136 -9.76 2.28 5.25
CA GLU A 136 -10.27 3.43 4.51
C GLU A 136 -9.14 4.19 3.80
N ALA A 137 -7.97 4.34 4.44
CA ALA A 137 -6.78 4.94 3.81
C ALA A 137 -6.30 4.16 2.58
N TYR A 138 -6.23 2.82 2.67
CA TYR A 138 -5.88 1.95 1.55
C TYR A 138 -6.93 1.92 0.43
N GLN A 139 -8.20 2.17 0.76
CA GLN A 139 -9.27 2.39 -0.21
C GLN A 139 -9.21 3.80 -0.84
N GLY A 140 -8.26 4.62 -0.39
CA GLY A 140 -8.04 5.95 -0.93
C GLY A 140 -8.97 7.01 -0.38
N LEU A 141 -9.58 6.77 0.77
CA LEU A 141 -10.38 7.76 1.49
C LEU A 141 -9.48 8.64 2.37
N HIS A 142 -9.93 9.86 2.64
CA HIS A 142 -9.30 10.79 3.60
C HIS A 142 -7.88 11.26 3.27
N HIS A 143 -7.36 10.98 2.07
CA HIS A 143 -6.13 11.57 1.53
C HIS A 143 -4.89 11.27 2.39
N TRP A 144 -4.70 9.99 2.73
CA TRP A 144 -3.54 9.58 3.51
C TRP A 144 -2.35 9.33 2.59
N ASP A 145 -1.22 9.97 2.93
CA ASP A 145 0.10 9.63 2.39
C ASP A 145 0.67 8.37 3.07
N SER A 146 1.79 7.87 2.54
CA SER A 146 2.45 6.68 3.10
C SER A 146 2.95 6.89 4.53
N ASN A 147 3.32 8.12 4.90
CA ASN A 147 3.82 8.45 6.23
C ASN A 147 2.72 8.32 7.28
N ARG A 148 1.51 8.83 7.00
CA ARG A 148 0.35 8.72 7.87
C ARG A 148 -0.11 7.28 8.02
N ILE A 149 -0.10 6.50 6.93
CA ILE A 149 -0.38 5.05 6.98
C ILE A 149 0.65 4.32 7.85
N LEU A 150 1.94 4.64 7.68
CA LEU A 150 3.02 4.04 8.47
C LEU A 150 2.86 4.31 9.97
N GLU A 151 2.58 5.55 10.36
CA GLU A 151 2.44 5.93 11.77
C GLU A 151 1.17 5.33 12.40
N ALA A 152 0.04 5.30 11.70
CA ALA A 152 -1.17 4.63 12.20
C ALA A 152 -0.95 3.11 12.36
N THR A 153 -0.25 2.49 11.42
CA THR A 153 0.06 1.05 11.49
C THR A 153 1.09 0.75 12.58
N ARG A 154 2.02 1.69 12.86
CA ARG A 154 2.96 1.61 13.98
C ARG A 154 2.22 1.55 15.33
N ALA A 155 1.15 2.32 15.49
CA ALA A 155 0.36 2.30 16.73
C ALA A 155 -0.25 0.92 17.02
N LEU A 156 -0.54 0.12 15.99
CA LEU A 156 -1.04 -1.25 16.16
C LEU A 156 0.03 -2.17 16.76
N ILE A 157 1.28 -2.09 16.28
CA ILE A 157 2.36 -2.97 16.77
C ILE A 157 2.77 -2.64 18.21
N THR A 158 2.61 -1.38 18.67
CA THR A 158 2.96 -0.96 20.03
C THR A 158 1.85 -1.18 21.05
N SER A 159 0.59 -1.25 20.60
CA SER A 159 -0.57 -1.54 21.46
C SER A 159 -0.55 -3.04 21.84
N SER A 160 -0.21 -3.31 23.10
CA SER A 160 -0.13 -4.64 23.71
C SER A 160 -1.48 -5.07 24.28
#